data_AF-A0A7V6NYK3-F1
#
_entry.id   AF-A0A7V6NYK3-F1
#
_cell.length_a   1.000
_cell.length_b   1.000
_cell.length_c   1.000
_cell.angle_alpha   90.00
_cell.angle_beta   90.00
_cell.angle_gamma   90.00
#
_symmetry.space_group_name_H-M   'P 1'
#
loop_
_entity.id
_entity.type
_entity.pdbx_description
1 polymer ?
#
loop_
_entity_poly.entity_id
_entity_poly.type
_entity_poly.pdbx_seq_one_letter_code
_entity_poly.pdbx_strand_id
1 'polypeptide(L)'
;QIYQYLMNININYESIEKRFAIMQDVFKELFYVKLIKEPEIDEGIIKELNLDPADFDNIAVISYTLNFKPEFYKFEQNNEKLGKINFSIKEMVDFVLKNMNVNSYSFQVNSNSFISILLLSGKNFNVQDFENKVLGILKNDSDILYVNFAVSRVYHGLHELKTAYNEALEYSEYCSIRMESQFATFEKVKNIKIQKIPKKLFTKIRSIIELIEFDNLEASFIELTEYLEEKNVPIIYIKSGLITIVNDLLGKAEIEGVNPEGIESIYKEIEVLRTKERCDEIINKICKLCKAALEQMNENTSGNSIVEDMAAYISKNYSEDISLDLFAEKYRMSPIYLSKLFKDCKGVNYMDYLNDVRMEKAKEFLLNTDIKIKDISVKIGYKDPNAFIKAFKKNFGVSPGKFRRINLVMEL
;
A
#
# COMPACT_ATOMS: atom_id res chain seq x y z
N GLN A 1 -14.96 49.54 -6.28
CA GLN A 1 -16.24 49.96 -6.89
C GLN A 1 -17.36 48.92 -6.65
N ILE A 2 -17.21 47.64 -7.05
CA ILE A 2 -18.21 46.58 -6.75
C ILE A 2 -18.41 46.37 -5.23
N TYR A 3 -17.34 46.44 -4.44
CA TYR A 3 -17.41 46.31 -2.98
C TYR A 3 -18.19 47.45 -2.29
N GLN A 4 -18.09 48.67 -2.81
CA GLN A 4 -18.89 49.83 -2.35
C GLN A 4 -20.35 49.76 -2.84
N TYR A 5 -20.58 49.16 -4.02
CA TYR A 5 -21.92 48.90 -4.53
C TYR A 5 -22.66 47.87 -3.66
N LEU A 6 -21.96 46.82 -3.21
CA LEU A 6 -22.52 45.79 -2.33
C LEU A 6 -22.82 46.30 -0.90
N MET A 7 -22.03 47.24 -0.37
CA MET A 7 -22.24 47.87 0.94
C MET A 7 -23.40 48.88 0.99
N ASN A 8 -23.86 49.38 -0.17
CA ASN A 8 -24.90 50.41 -0.27
C ASN A 8 -26.28 49.86 -0.68
N ILE A 9 -26.41 48.53 -0.86
CA ILE A 9 -27.72 47.91 -1.09
C ILE A 9 -28.34 47.64 0.29
N ASN A 10 -29.39 48.40 0.63
CA ASN A 10 -30.28 48.02 1.71
C ASN A 10 -30.81 46.61 1.40
N ILE A 11 -30.43 45.63 2.22
CA ILE A 11 -30.97 44.27 2.16
C ILE A 11 -32.45 44.38 2.55
N ASN A 12 -33.33 44.55 1.57
CA ASN A 12 -34.76 44.43 1.74
C ASN A 12 -35.24 43.12 1.08
N TYR A 13 -36.40 42.63 1.49
CA TYR A 13 -36.96 41.36 1.02
C TYR A 13 -37.02 41.29 -0.51
N GLU A 14 -37.39 42.38 -1.17
CA GLU A 14 -37.49 42.50 -2.62
C GLU A 14 -36.14 42.35 -3.35
N SER A 15 -35.05 42.84 -2.75
CA SER A 15 -33.69 42.68 -3.26
C SER A 15 -33.14 41.27 -3.03
N ILE A 16 -33.58 40.58 -1.97
CA ILE A 16 -33.27 39.17 -1.70
C ILE A 16 -34.00 38.30 -2.73
N GLU A 17 -35.30 38.50 -2.94
CA GLU A 17 -36.11 37.79 -3.94
C GLU A 17 -35.54 37.94 -5.35
N LYS A 18 -35.13 39.15 -5.74
CA LYS A 18 -34.45 39.37 -7.04
C LYS A 18 -33.12 38.63 -7.15
N ARG A 19 -32.33 38.55 -6.07
CA ARG A 19 -31.09 37.76 -6.05
C ARG A 19 -31.37 36.27 -6.08
N PHE A 20 -32.39 35.81 -5.36
CA PHE A 20 -32.85 34.42 -5.34
C PHE A 20 -33.28 33.97 -6.75
N ALA A 21 -34.08 34.78 -7.44
CA ALA A 21 -34.48 34.54 -8.83
C ALA A 21 -33.30 34.40 -9.80
N ILE A 22 -32.22 35.18 -9.62
CA ILE A 22 -31.00 35.11 -10.44
C ILE A 22 -30.14 33.89 -10.09
N MET A 23 -30.19 33.42 -8.85
CA MET A 23 -29.38 32.32 -8.32
C MET A 23 -30.13 31.00 -8.22
N GLN A 24 -31.33 30.88 -8.80
CA GLN A 24 -32.18 29.68 -8.66
C GLN A 24 -31.43 28.39 -9.00
N ASP A 25 -30.61 28.37 -10.05
CA ASP A 25 -29.84 27.18 -10.43
C ASP A 25 -28.81 26.79 -9.36
N VAL A 26 -28.15 27.77 -8.74
CA VAL A 26 -27.22 27.54 -7.62
C VAL A 26 -27.96 27.01 -6.39
N PHE A 27 -29.15 27.53 -6.10
CA PHE A 27 -29.96 27.04 -4.98
C PHE A 27 -30.50 25.62 -5.22
N LYS A 28 -30.83 25.26 -6.47
CA LYS A 28 -31.19 23.89 -6.85
C LYS A 28 -30.03 22.92 -6.65
N GLU A 29 -28.81 23.30 -7.07
CA GLU A 29 -27.61 22.49 -6.79
C GLU A 29 -27.43 22.27 -5.28
N LEU A 30 -27.49 23.33 -4.48
CA LEU A 30 -27.36 23.24 -3.02
C LEU A 30 -28.46 22.38 -2.38
N PHE A 31 -29.68 22.44 -2.90
CA PHE A 31 -30.80 21.61 -2.45
C PHE A 31 -30.51 20.13 -2.66
N TYR A 32 -30.07 19.73 -3.85
CA TYR A 32 -29.74 18.33 -4.10
C TYR A 32 -28.53 17.85 -3.31
N VAL A 33 -27.50 18.69 -3.16
CA VAL A 33 -26.34 18.39 -2.30
C VAL A 33 -26.79 18.18 -0.85
N LYS A 34 -27.75 18.97 -0.36
CA LYS A 34 -28.34 18.78 0.96
C LYS A 34 -29.09 17.45 1.04
N LEU A 35 -29.96 17.14 0.07
CA LEU A 35 -30.75 15.89 0.05
C LEU A 35 -29.87 14.63 0.07
N ILE A 36 -28.73 14.64 -0.60
CA ILE A 36 -27.78 13.51 -0.58
C ILE A 36 -27.24 13.28 0.85
N LYS A 37 -26.95 14.36 1.58
CA LYS A 37 -26.45 14.28 2.97
C LYS A 37 -27.57 13.91 3.94
N GLU A 38 -28.67 14.64 3.85
CA GLU A 38 -29.85 14.62 4.71
C GLU A 38 -31.10 14.35 3.84
N PRO A 39 -31.58 13.11 3.73
CA PRO A 39 -32.66 12.72 2.81
C PRO A 39 -34.06 13.19 3.26
N GLU A 40 -34.16 14.20 4.12
CA GLU A 40 -35.43 14.79 4.52
C GLU A 40 -35.88 15.79 3.46
N ILE A 41 -37.04 15.53 2.87
CA ILE A 41 -37.63 16.39 1.84
C ILE A 41 -38.52 17.43 2.51
N ASP A 42 -38.14 18.70 2.36
CA ASP A 42 -38.99 19.82 2.70
C ASP A 42 -39.80 20.25 1.47
N GLU A 43 -41.10 19.94 1.46
CA GLU A 43 -42.02 20.31 0.38
C GLU A 43 -42.12 21.83 0.18
N GLY A 44 -41.84 22.63 1.21
CA GLY A 44 -41.77 24.09 1.11
C GLY A 44 -40.64 24.54 0.20
N ILE A 45 -39.46 23.92 0.33
CA ILE A 45 -38.28 24.23 -0.49
C ILE A 45 -38.49 23.83 -1.96
N ILE A 46 -39.17 22.72 -2.23
CA ILE A 46 -39.50 22.30 -3.62
C ILE A 46 -40.33 23.38 -4.32
N LYS A 47 -41.33 23.94 -3.62
CA LYS A 47 -42.18 25.02 -4.14
C LYS A 47 -41.40 26.32 -4.33
N GLU A 48 -40.54 26.69 -3.38
CA GLU A 48 -39.70 27.90 -3.46
C GLU A 48 -38.70 27.84 -4.63
N LEU A 49 -38.14 26.66 -4.92
CA LEU A 49 -37.20 26.46 -6.03
C LEU A 49 -37.87 26.28 -7.38
N ASN A 50 -39.22 26.37 -7.44
CA ASN A 50 -40.03 26.15 -8.63
C ASN A 50 -39.67 24.84 -9.34
N LEU A 51 -39.49 23.78 -8.55
CA LEU A 51 -39.21 22.44 -9.03
C LEU A 51 -40.54 21.71 -9.24
N ASP A 52 -40.73 21.11 -10.42
CA ASP A 52 -41.95 20.34 -10.71
C ASP A 52 -41.88 18.99 -9.97
N PRO A 53 -42.82 18.68 -9.06
CA PRO A 53 -42.87 17.39 -8.40
C PRO A 53 -42.88 16.20 -9.37
N ALA A 54 -43.46 16.36 -10.57
CA ALA A 54 -43.51 15.32 -11.60
C ALA A 54 -42.15 15.01 -12.23
N ASP A 55 -41.17 15.91 -12.12
CA ASP A 55 -39.81 15.65 -12.60
C ASP A 55 -39.09 14.59 -11.75
N PHE A 56 -39.59 14.35 -10.54
CA PHE A 56 -39.00 13.48 -9.54
C PHE A 56 -39.51 12.05 -9.54
N ASP A 57 -40.48 11.71 -10.40
CA ASP A 57 -41.08 10.37 -10.45
C ASP A 57 -40.01 9.28 -10.55
N ASN A 58 -39.02 9.51 -11.40
CA ASN A 58 -37.88 8.63 -11.61
C ASN A 58 -36.59 9.44 -11.61
N ILE A 59 -35.61 8.98 -10.84
CA ILE A 59 -34.30 9.59 -10.73
C ILE A 59 -33.19 8.57 -10.97
N ALA A 60 -32.03 9.05 -11.41
CA ALA A 60 -30.80 8.28 -11.45
C ALA A 60 -29.61 9.21 -11.18
N VAL A 61 -28.48 8.64 -10.80
CA VAL A 61 -27.26 9.40 -10.50
C VAL A 61 -26.11 8.89 -11.36
N ILE A 62 -25.39 9.82 -11.95
CA ILE A 62 -24.12 9.57 -12.63
C ILE A 62 -23.01 10.17 -11.77
N SER A 63 -22.09 9.34 -11.31
CA SER A 63 -20.79 9.80 -10.81
C SER A 63 -19.78 9.72 -11.93
N TYR A 64 -18.95 10.75 -12.11
CA TYR A 64 -17.86 10.68 -13.07
C TYR A 64 -16.61 11.40 -12.58
N THR A 65 -15.47 10.78 -12.84
CA THR A 65 -14.15 11.26 -12.44
C THR A 65 -13.26 11.40 -13.67
N LEU A 66 -12.70 12.60 -13.84
CA LEU A 66 -11.73 12.90 -14.89
C LEU A 66 -10.32 12.52 -14.42
N ASN A 67 -9.58 11.87 -15.30
CA ASN A 67 -8.20 11.47 -15.08
C ASN A 67 -7.34 11.86 -16.29
N PHE A 68 -6.11 12.28 -16.04
CA PHE A 68 -5.17 12.64 -17.11
C PHE A 68 -4.24 11.47 -17.45
N LYS A 69 -3.72 11.45 -18.67
CA LYS A 69 -2.59 10.59 -19.02
C LYS A 69 -1.27 11.16 -18.49
N PRO A 70 -0.22 10.34 -18.30
CA PRO A 70 1.01 10.76 -17.63
C PRO A 70 1.68 12.02 -18.17
N GLU A 71 1.63 12.22 -19.47
CA GLU A 71 2.21 13.39 -20.16
C GLU A 71 1.50 14.71 -19.77
N PHE A 72 0.33 14.62 -19.15
CA PHE A 72 -0.60 15.71 -18.89
C PHE A 72 -0.90 15.95 -17.41
N TYR A 73 -0.28 15.23 -16.46
CA TYR A 73 -0.47 15.46 -15.01
C TYR A 73 -0.19 16.90 -14.55
N LYS A 74 0.68 17.63 -15.25
CA LYS A 74 0.90 19.06 -15.02
C LYS A 74 -0.36 19.94 -15.16
N PHE A 75 -1.39 19.47 -15.86
CA PHE A 75 -2.66 20.17 -15.97
C PHE A 75 -3.48 20.06 -14.69
N GLU A 76 -3.44 18.91 -14.02
CA GLU A 76 -4.08 18.69 -12.73
C GLU A 76 -3.47 19.58 -11.63
N GLN A 77 -2.17 19.85 -11.71
CA GLN A 77 -1.47 20.75 -10.78
C GLN A 77 -1.73 22.25 -11.05
N ASN A 78 -2.35 22.59 -12.18
CA ASN A 78 -2.65 23.98 -12.54
C ASN A 78 -4.14 24.27 -12.40
N ASN A 79 -4.52 24.89 -11.27
CA ASN A 79 -5.92 25.18 -10.92
C ASN A 79 -6.73 25.86 -12.04
N GLU A 80 -6.14 26.80 -12.78
CA GLU A 80 -6.86 27.49 -13.85
C GLU A 80 -7.12 26.58 -15.05
N LYS A 81 -6.12 25.80 -15.48
CA LYS A 81 -6.26 24.85 -16.58
C LYS A 81 -7.21 23.73 -16.22
N LEU A 82 -7.04 23.15 -15.02
CA LEU A 82 -7.90 22.11 -14.50
C LEU A 82 -9.36 22.58 -14.46
N GLY A 83 -9.62 23.79 -13.93
CA GLY A 83 -10.96 24.37 -13.88
C GLY A 83 -11.62 24.50 -15.25
N LYS A 84 -10.89 24.92 -16.29
CA LYS A 84 -11.41 25.02 -17.66
C LYS A 84 -11.76 23.65 -18.25
N ILE A 85 -10.90 22.65 -18.04
CA ILE A 85 -11.13 21.28 -18.55
C ILE A 85 -12.32 20.64 -17.84
N ASN A 86 -12.35 20.73 -16.51
CA ASN A 86 -13.45 20.31 -15.67
C ASN A 86 -14.79 20.87 -16.13
N PHE A 87 -14.86 22.20 -16.32
CA PHE A 87 -16.06 22.86 -16.82
C PHE A 87 -16.44 22.34 -18.20
N SER A 88 -15.48 22.21 -19.13
CA SER A 88 -15.73 21.70 -20.47
C SER A 88 -16.31 20.29 -20.48
N ILE A 89 -15.80 19.38 -19.66
CA ILE A 89 -16.30 18.00 -19.59
C ILE A 89 -17.67 17.95 -18.91
N LYS A 90 -17.90 18.72 -17.85
CA LYS A 90 -19.23 18.84 -17.22
C LYS A 90 -20.26 19.32 -18.24
N GLU A 91 -19.99 20.42 -18.95
CA GLU A 91 -20.93 20.95 -19.95
C GLU A 91 -21.13 19.99 -21.12
N MET A 92 -20.11 19.21 -21.49
CA MET A 92 -20.25 18.16 -22.50
C MET A 92 -21.21 17.05 -22.05
N VAL A 93 -21.10 16.59 -20.80
CA VAL A 93 -22.03 15.59 -20.22
C VAL A 93 -23.45 16.16 -20.18
N ASP A 94 -23.63 17.38 -19.67
CA ASP A 94 -24.92 18.06 -19.61
C ASP A 94 -25.54 18.26 -21.00
N PHE A 95 -24.72 18.59 -22.01
CA PHE A 95 -25.16 18.71 -23.39
C PHE A 95 -25.66 17.37 -23.97
N VAL A 96 -24.97 16.26 -23.70
CA VAL A 96 -25.40 14.93 -24.14
C VAL A 96 -26.74 14.57 -23.48
N LEU A 97 -26.87 14.77 -22.17
CA LEU A 97 -28.10 14.48 -21.41
C LEU A 97 -29.28 15.31 -21.93
N LYS A 98 -29.06 16.61 -22.16
CA LYS A 98 -30.06 17.51 -22.74
C LYS A 98 -30.52 17.05 -24.12
N ASN A 99 -29.61 16.62 -24.99
CA ASN A 99 -29.96 16.08 -26.31
C ASN A 99 -30.67 14.71 -26.25
N MET A 100 -30.55 14.01 -25.13
CA MET A 100 -31.35 12.83 -24.82
C MET A 100 -32.70 13.17 -24.17
N ASN A 101 -33.07 14.46 -24.12
CA ASN A 101 -34.25 14.99 -23.43
C ASN A 101 -34.30 14.61 -21.95
N VAL A 102 -33.14 14.49 -21.30
CA VAL A 102 -33.01 14.25 -19.86
C VAL A 102 -32.65 15.56 -19.18
N ASN A 103 -33.42 15.93 -18.16
CA ASN A 103 -33.07 17.05 -17.30
C ASN A 103 -32.02 16.56 -16.29
N SER A 104 -30.93 17.31 -16.14
CA SER A 104 -29.88 16.98 -15.19
C SER A 104 -29.39 18.18 -14.39
N TYR A 105 -28.97 17.92 -13.16
CA TYR A 105 -28.28 18.87 -12.31
C TYR A 105 -26.90 18.30 -11.97
N SER A 106 -25.86 18.95 -12.47
CA SER A 106 -24.48 18.48 -12.37
C SER A 106 -23.67 19.41 -11.48
N PHE A 107 -23.01 18.87 -10.46
CA PHE A 107 -22.17 19.64 -9.56
C PHE A 107 -20.87 18.91 -9.27
N GLN A 108 -19.86 19.70 -8.90
CA GLN A 108 -18.54 19.20 -8.56
C GLN A 108 -18.48 18.77 -7.09
N VAL A 109 -17.96 17.57 -6.82
CA VAL A 109 -17.78 17.05 -5.45
C VAL A 109 -16.36 17.29 -4.97
N ASN A 110 -15.38 16.90 -5.78
CA ASN A 110 -13.95 17.04 -5.52
C ASN A 110 -13.25 17.67 -6.76
N SER A 111 -11.94 17.92 -6.69
CA SER A 111 -11.18 18.61 -7.74
C SER A 111 -11.41 18.08 -9.15
N ASN A 112 -11.62 16.76 -9.35
CA ASN A 112 -11.83 16.16 -10.67
C ASN A 112 -13.07 15.24 -10.73
N SER A 113 -13.98 15.33 -9.75
CA SER A 113 -15.13 14.41 -9.66
C SER A 113 -16.45 15.18 -9.60
N PHE A 114 -17.42 14.64 -10.31
CA PHE A 114 -18.71 15.27 -10.53
C PHE A 114 -19.84 14.27 -10.29
N ILE A 115 -20.99 14.83 -9.98
CA ILE A 115 -22.25 14.11 -9.83
C ILE A 115 -23.28 14.80 -10.70
N SER A 116 -23.94 14.04 -11.57
CA SER A 116 -25.13 14.46 -12.30
C SER A 116 -26.34 13.73 -11.75
N ILE A 117 -27.33 14.48 -11.28
CA ILE A 117 -28.63 13.95 -10.89
C ILE A 117 -29.54 14.06 -12.09
N LEU A 118 -30.06 12.93 -12.54
CA LEU A 118 -30.96 12.81 -13.68
C LEU A 118 -32.40 12.84 -13.16
N LEU A 119 -33.20 13.76 -13.69
CA LEU A 119 -34.63 13.83 -13.49
C LEU A 119 -35.32 13.33 -14.76
N LEU A 120 -35.97 12.19 -14.65
CA LEU A 120 -36.43 11.45 -15.82
C LEU A 120 -37.89 11.75 -16.19
N SER A 121 -38.71 12.30 -15.29
CA SER A 121 -40.11 12.69 -15.56
C SER A 121 -40.91 11.61 -16.33
N GLY A 122 -40.79 10.34 -15.94
CA GLY A 122 -41.42 9.20 -16.61
C GLY A 122 -40.76 8.70 -17.91
N LYS A 123 -39.64 9.31 -18.35
CA LYS A 123 -38.86 8.87 -19.52
C LYS A 123 -37.93 7.71 -19.17
N ASN A 124 -37.73 6.81 -20.12
CA ASN A 124 -36.72 5.77 -20.00
C ASN A 124 -35.33 6.32 -20.33
N PHE A 125 -34.41 6.26 -19.37
CA PHE A 125 -33.01 6.59 -19.60
C PHE A 125 -32.25 5.38 -20.17
N ASN A 126 -31.84 5.47 -21.43
CA ASN A 126 -31.02 4.44 -22.06
C ASN A 126 -29.53 4.69 -21.77
N VAL A 127 -29.01 3.99 -20.77
CA VAL A 127 -27.61 4.10 -20.32
C VAL A 127 -26.63 3.73 -21.45
N GLN A 128 -26.96 2.77 -22.31
CA GLN A 128 -26.09 2.37 -23.43
C GLN A 128 -26.00 3.46 -24.50
N ASP A 129 -27.10 4.14 -24.81
CA ASP A 129 -27.11 5.28 -25.74
C ASP A 129 -26.29 6.45 -25.17
N PHE A 130 -26.44 6.73 -23.86
CA PHE A 130 -25.62 7.73 -23.16
C PHE A 130 -24.12 7.38 -23.25
N GLU A 131 -23.75 6.15 -22.91
CA GLU A 131 -22.37 5.65 -22.99
C GLU A 131 -21.80 5.83 -24.40
N ASN A 132 -22.52 5.40 -25.44
CA ASN A 132 -22.06 5.51 -26.82
C ASN A 132 -21.85 6.97 -27.26
N LYS A 133 -22.75 7.88 -26.89
CA LYS A 133 -22.65 9.30 -27.23
C LYS A 133 -21.47 9.98 -26.54
N VAL A 134 -21.31 9.73 -25.23
CA VAL A 134 -20.20 10.30 -24.44
C VAL A 134 -18.85 9.78 -24.92
N LEU A 135 -18.72 8.46 -25.14
CA LEU A 135 -17.49 7.87 -25.68
C LEU A 135 -17.17 8.38 -27.09
N GLY A 136 -18.19 8.63 -27.92
CA GLY A 136 -18.03 9.23 -29.24
C GLY A 136 -17.39 10.62 -29.20
N ILE A 137 -17.73 11.44 -28.20
CA ILE A 137 -17.14 12.77 -28.01
C ILE A 137 -15.73 12.65 -27.40
N LEU A 138 -15.59 11.89 -26.30
CA LEU A 138 -14.33 11.74 -25.56
C LEU A 138 -13.21 11.08 -26.37
N LYS A 139 -13.53 10.37 -27.46
CA LYS A 139 -12.52 9.77 -28.35
C LYS A 139 -11.52 10.81 -28.86
N ASN A 140 -11.97 12.04 -29.11
CA ASN A 140 -11.10 13.13 -29.59
C ASN A 140 -10.11 13.63 -28.53
N ASP A 141 -10.41 13.42 -27.25
CA ASP A 141 -9.60 13.86 -26.11
C ASP A 141 -8.83 12.69 -25.46
N SER A 142 -8.96 11.48 -26.02
CA SER A 142 -8.44 10.25 -25.43
C SER A 142 -6.91 10.20 -25.32
N ASP A 143 -6.18 11.02 -26.08
CA ASP A 143 -4.73 11.18 -25.95
C ASP A 143 -4.33 12.03 -24.74
N ILE A 144 -5.26 12.80 -24.17
CA ILE A 144 -5.01 13.75 -23.07
C ILE A 144 -5.57 13.21 -21.76
N LEU A 145 -6.83 12.77 -21.79
CA LEU A 145 -7.60 12.41 -20.61
C LEU A 145 -8.53 11.24 -20.87
N TYR A 146 -9.01 10.66 -19.79
CA TYR A 146 -10.07 9.65 -19.78
C TYR A 146 -11.01 9.90 -18.62
N VAL A 147 -12.26 9.44 -18.74
CA VAL A 147 -13.29 9.68 -17.73
C VAL A 147 -13.92 8.35 -17.33
N ASN A 148 -13.97 8.12 -16.02
CA ASN A 148 -14.61 6.96 -15.42
C ASN A 148 -16.02 7.36 -14.99
N PHE A 149 -17.03 6.76 -15.60
CA PHE A 149 -18.44 6.98 -15.28
C PHE A 149 -18.99 5.81 -14.46
N ALA A 150 -19.87 6.13 -13.52
CA ALA A 150 -20.64 5.16 -12.76
C ALA A 150 -22.09 5.60 -12.71
N VAL A 151 -23.00 4.75 -13.16
CA VAL A 151 -24.42 5.10 -13.34
C VAL A 151 -25.26 4.20 -12.46
N SER A 152 -25.99 4.79 -11.52
CA SER A 152 -26.95 4.06 -10.68
C SER A 152 -28.08 3.45 -11.53
N ARG A 153 -28.83 2.55 -10.92
CA ARG A 153 -30.16 2.19 -11.42
C ARG A 153 -31.10 3.39 -11.34
N VAL A 154 -32.25 3.25 -11.99
CA VAL A 154 -33.36 4.18 -11.86
C VAL A 154 -34.12 3.86 -10.58
N TYR A 155 -34.35 4.89 -9.77
CA TYR A 155 -35.07 4.84 -8.51
C TYR A 155 -36.33 5.72 -8.58
N HIS A 156 -37.31 5.45 -7.73
CA HIS A 156 -38.62 6.09 -7.76
C HIS A 156 -38.72 7.18 -6.69
N GLY A 157 -38.77 8.44 -7.10
CA GLY A 157 -38.89 9.56 -6.17
C GLY A 157 -37.57 10.07 -5.59
N LEU A 158 -37.57 11.34 -5.17
CA LEU A 158 -36.41 12.02 -4.57
C LEU A 158 -35.92 11.40 -3.25
N HIS A 159 -36.79 10.70 -2.52
CA HIS A 159 -36.43 10.11 -1.22
C HIS A 159 -35.37 9.00 -1.36
N GLU A 160 -35.26 8.40 -2.55
CA GLU A 160 -34.23 7.41 -2.88
C GLU A 160 -32.94 8.02 -3.43
N LEU A 161 -32.83 9.35 -3.53
CA LEU A 161 -31.66 10.03 -4.11
C LEU A 161 -30.35 9.65 -3.42
N LYS A 162 -30.36 9.54 -2.09
CA LYS A 162 -29.19 9.10 -1.32
C LYS A 162 -28.78 7.67 -1.66
N THR A 163 -29.76 6.79 -1.89
CA THR A 163 -29.53 5.40 -2.31
C THR A 163 -28.92 5.35 -3.70
N ALA A 164 -29.51 6.08 -4.66
CA ALA A 164 -28.99 6.19 -6.03
C ALA A 164 -27.56 6.76 -6.05
N TYR A 165 -27.30 7.80 -5.24
CA TYR A 165 -25.97 8.39 -5.07
C TYR A 165 -24.95 7.38 -4.53
N ASN A 166 -25.26 6.70 -3.43
CA ASN A 166 -24.37 5.71 -2.84
C ASN A 166 -24.09 4.54 -3.80
N GLU A 167 -25.10 4.12 -4.57
CA GLU A 167 -24.94 3.09 -5.59
C GLU A 167 -24.02 3.55 -6.73
N ALA A 168 -24.15 4.79 -7.22
CA ALA A 168 -23.23 5.33 -8.21
C ALA A 168 -21.79 5.39 -7.68
N LEU A 169 -21.59 5.77 -6.42
CA LEU A 169 -20.27 5.73 -5.79
C LEU A 169 -19.73 4.30 -5.64
N GLU A 170 -20.56 3.35 -5.23
CA GLU A 170 -20.18 1.94 -5.15
C GLU A 170 -19.77 1.40 -6.52
N TYR A 171 -20.53 1.68 -7.58
CA TYR A 171 -20.20 1.26 -8.93
C TYR A 171 -18.90 1.88 -9.43
N SER A 172 -18.56 3.10 -9.00
CA SER A 172 -17.29 3.75 -9.38
C SER A 172 -16.06 2.93 -8.94
N GLU A 173 -16.17 2.13 -7.88
CA GLU A 173 -15.12 1.24 -7.39
C GLU A 173 -14.90 0.02 -8.30
N TYR A 174 -15.79 -0.19 -9.27
CA TYR A 174 -15.70 -1.25 -10.28
C TYR A 174 -15.03 -0.83 -11.59
N CYS A 175 -14.71 0.46 -11.74
CA CYS A 175 -13.76 0.90 -12.75
C CYS A 175 -12.36 0.35 -12.41
N SER A 176 -11.51 0.17 -13.42
CA SER A 176 -10.11 -0.25 -13.24
C SER A 176 -9.15 0.92 -13.34
N ILE A 177 -7.87 0.64 -13.10
CA ILE A 177 -6.77 1.59 -13.27
C ILE A 177 -6.36 1.84 -14.74
N ARG A 178 -7.04 1.23 -15.72
CA ARG A 178 -6.74 1.45 -17.14
C ARG A 178 -6.93 2.91 -17.53
N MET A 179 -6.02 3.41 -18.37
CA MET A 179 -6.03 4.77 -18.89
C MET A 179 -6.96 4.94 -20.10
N GLU A 180 -8.17 4.41 -19.99
CA GLU A 180 -9.24 4.51 -20.99
C GLU A 180 -10.56 4.88 -20.29
N SER A 181 -11.46 5.56 -21.01
CA SER A 181 -12.76 5.95 -20.45
C SER A 181 -13.61 4.71 -20.19
N GLN A 182 -14.16 4.59 -18.99
CA GLN A 182 -14.86 3.40 -18.52
C GLN A 182 -16.25 3.75 -18.01
N PHE A 183 -17.13 2.74 -18.01
CA PHE A 183 -18.50 2.85 -17.51
C PHE A 183 -18.79 1.68 -16.59
N ALA A 184 -19.13 1.98 -15.33
CA ALA A 184 -19.66 1.03 -14.37
C ALA A 184 -21.18 1.21 -14.24
N THR A 185 -21.92 0.15 -14.53
CA THR A 185 -23.39 0.11 -14.46
C THR A 185 -23.81 -1.17 -13.75
N PHE A 186 -25.05 -1.25 -13.28
CA PHE A 186 -25.55 -2.47 -12.63
C PHE A 186 -25.28 -3.74 -13.44
N GLU A 187 -25.60 -3.72 -14.75
CA GLU A 187 -25.40 -4.89 -15.62
C GLU A 187 -23.93 -5.25 -15.76
N LYS A 188 -23.03 -4.25 -15.84
CA LYS A 188 -21.59 -4.52 -15.91
C LYS A 188 -21.08 -5.07 -14.58
N VAL A 189 -21.40 -4.42 -13.47
CA VAL A 189 -20.98 -4.80 -12.12
C VAL A 189 -21.45 -6.20 -11.74
N LYS A 190 -22.73 -6.50 -11.97
CA LYS A 190 -23.33 -7.82 -11.69
C LYS A 190 -22.65 -8.96 -12.45
N ASN A 191 -22.16 -8.69 -13.66
CA ASN A 191 -21.53 -9.68 -14.53
C ASN A 191 -20.01 -9.78 -14.35
N ILE A 192 -19.41 -8.98 -13.46
CA ILE A 192 -17.99 -9.11 -13.13
C ILE A 192 -17.78 -10.45 -12.44
N LYS A 193 -17.16 -11.38 -13.18
CA LYS A 193 -16.54 -12.55 -12.56
C LYS A 193 -15.46 -12.04 -11.62
N ILE A 194 -15.45 -12.48 -10.37
CA ILE A 194 -14.40 -12.13 -9.40
C ILE A 194 -13.04 -12.43 -10.05
N GLN A 195 -12.40 -11.38 -10.55
CA GLN A 195 -11.09 -11.48 -11.15
C GLN A 195 -10.10 -11.55 -10.01
N LYS A 196 -9.81 -12.78 -9.58
CA LYS A 196 -8.82 -13.01 -8.54
C LYS A 196 -7.47 -12.65 -9.11
N ILE A 197 -6.78 -11.73 -8.43
CA ILE A 197 -5.34 -11.55 -8.62
C ILE A 197 -4.68 -12.94 -8.50
N PRO A 198 -3.76 -13.32 -9.41
CA PRO A 198 -3.21 -14.66 -9.46
C PRO A 198 -2.66 -15.02 -8.11
N LYS A 199 -3.15 -16.14 -7.54
CA LYS A 199 -2.65 -16.63 -6.25
C LYS A 199 -1.12 -16.73 -6.26
N LYS A 200 -0.54 -17.20 -7.36
CA LYS A 200 0.91 -17.30 -7.54
C LYS A 200 1.63 -15.95 -7.34
N LEU A 201 1.09 -14.87 -7.90
CA LEU A 201 1.69 -13.54 -7.80
C LEU A 201 1.58 -12.98 -6.38
N PHE A 202 0.42 -13.14 -5.75
CA PHE A 202 0.26 -12.80 -4.33
C PHE A 202 1.17 -13.62 -3.42
N THR A 203 1.25 -14.94 -3.63
CA THR A 203 2.13 -15.82 -2.85
C THR A 203 3.60 -15.46 -3.05
N LYS A 204 4.00 -15.05 -4.26
CA LYS A 204 5.36 -14.56 -4.55
C LYS A 204 5.67 -13.30 -3.74
N ILE A 205 4.80 -12.28 -3.79
CA ILE A 205 4.98 -11.05 -3.00
C ILE A 205 5.02 -11.36 -1.50
N ARG A 206 4.10 -12.19 -1.02
CA ARG A 206 4.06 -12.61 0.38
C ARG A 206 5.32 -13.37 0.79
N SER A 207 5.84 -14.27 -0.04
CA SER A 207 7.09 -14.98 0.25
C SER A 207 8.28 -14.04 0.32
N ILE A 208 8.32 -12.99 -0.52
CA ILE A 208 9.38 -11.97 -0.48
C ILE A 208 9.32 -11.20 0.85
N ILE A 209 8.11 -10.84 1.29
CA ILE A 209 7.87 -10.18 2.58
C ILE A 209 8.29 -11.09 3.75
N GLU A 210 7.90 -12.37 3.70
CA GLU A 210 8.23 -13.37 4.73
C GLU A 210 9.74 -13.63 4.82
N LEU A 211 10.43 -13.72 3.68
CA LEU A 211 11.86 -14.00 3.57
C LEU A 211 12.76 -12.75 3.64
N ILE A 212 12.18 -11.55 3.68
CA ILE A 212 12.92 -10.28 3.76
C ILE A 212 13.79 -10.01 2.50
N GLU A 213 13.45 -10.63 1.36
CA GLU A 213 14.21 -10.53 0.10
C GLU A 213 13.75 -9.37 -0.80
N PHE A 214 13.91 -8.14 -0.30
CA PHE A 214 13.27 -6.96 -0.89
C PHE A 214 13.86 -6.47 -2.22
N ASP A 215 15.01 -6.99 -2.66
CA ASP A 215 15.63 -6.66 -3.96
C ASP A 215 14.71 -7.03 -5.15
N ASN A 216 13.90 -8.08 -4.99
CA ASN A 216 12.96 -8.54 -6.02
C ASN A 216 11.52 -8.05 -5.81
N LEU A 217 11.25 -7.29 -4.73
CA LEU A 217 9.91 -6.85 -4.39
C LEU A 217 9.38 -5.84 -5.42
N GLU A 218 10.21 -4.87 -5.80
CA GLU A 218 9.86 -3.80 -6.75
C GLU A 218 9.47 -4.38 -8.12
N ALA A 219 10.28 -5.30 -8.65
CA ALA A 219 9.97 -6.01 -9.90
C ALA A 219 8.67 -6.83 -9.81
N SER A 220 8.39 -7.45 -8.66
CA SER A 220 7.16 -8.22 -8.45
C SER A 220 5.92 -7.34 -8.38
N PHE A 221 6.06 -6.11 -7.89
CA PHE A 221 4.98 -5.13 -7.90
C PHE A 221 4.75 -4.52 -9.28
N ILE A 222 5.80 -4.28 -10.07
CA ILE A 222 5.64 -3.84 -11.47
C ILE A 222 4.85 -4.91 -12.25
N GLU A 223 5.23 -6.18 -12.11
CA GLU A 223 4.49 -7.32 -12.69
C GLU A 223 3.02 -7.34 -12.22
N LEU A 224 2.76 -6.99 -10.95
CA LEU A 224 1.41 -6.85 -10.41
C LEU A 224 0.65 -5.70 -11.05
N THR A 225 1.16 -4.47 -11.08
CA THR A 225 0.45 -3.34 -11.69
C THR A 225 0.14 -3.62 -13.16
N GLU A 226 1.10 -4.16 -13.92
CA GLU A 226 0.90 -4.53 -15.33
C GLU A 226 -0.22 -5.56 -15.48
N TYR A 227 -0.23 -6.61 -14.65
CA TYR A 227 -1.30 -7.60 -14.64
C TYR A 227 -2.67 -6.98 -14.30
N LEU A 228 -2.72 -6.12 -13.28
CA LEU A 228 -3.96 -5.48 -12.83
C LEU A 228 -4.58 -4.63 -13.93
N GLU A 229 -3.74 -3.88 -14.66
CA GLU A 229 -4.13 -3.11 -15.83
C GLU A 229 -4.57 -4.00 -17.00
N GLU A 230 -3.75 -4.99 -17.38
CA GLU A 230 -4.02 -5.89 -18.50
C GLU A 230 -5.34 -6.64 -18.31
N LYS A 231 -5.63 -7.12 -17.10
CA LYS A 231 -6.85 -7.88 -16.81
C LYS A 231 -8.08 -7.01 -16.54
N ASN A 232 -7.93 -5.68 -16.51
CA ASN A 232 -9.02 -4.77 -16.17
C ASN A 232 -9.59 -5.06 -14.77
N VAL A 233 -8.71 -5.24 -13.79
CA VAL A 233 -9.12 -5.57 -12.43
C VAL A 233 -9.79 -4.36 -11.78
N PRO A 234 -11.02 -4.51 -11.24
CA PRO A 234 -11.69 -3.45 -10.48
C PRO A 234 -10.86 -2.88 -9.32
N ILE A 235 -10.90 -1.56 -9.16
CA ILE A 235 -10.19 -0.82 -8.11
C ILE A 235 -10.48 -1.39 -6.72
N ILE A 236 -11.72 -1.79 -6.42
CA ILE A 236 -12.08 -2.39 -5.14
C ILE A 236 -11.22 -3.61 -4.77
N TYR A 237 -10.89 -4.46 -5.75
CA TYR A 237 -10.06 -5.64 -5.52
C TYR A 237 -8.58 -5.28 -5.43
N ILE A 238 -8.13 -4.24 -6.14
CA ILE A 238 -6.77 -3.70 -6.02
C ILE A 238 -6.56 -3.15 -4.60
N LYS A 239 -7.49 -2.32 -4.12
CA LYS A 239 -7.45 -1.77 -2.75
C LYS A 239 -7.38 -2.87 -1.69
N SER A 240 -8.28 -3.86 -1.78
CA SER A 240 -8.28 -5.01 -0.87
C SER A 240 -6.94 -5.77 -0.89
N GLY A 241 -6.36 -5.93 -2.08
CA GLY A 241 -5.04 -6.52 -2.26
C GLY A 241 -3.92 -5.74 -1.59
N LEU A 242 -3.86 -4.43 -1.82
CA LEU A 242 -2.86 -3.55 -1.21
C LEU A 242 -2.99 -3.51 0.32
N ILE A 243 -4.23 -3.45 0.86
CA ILE A 243 -4.48 -3.53 2.31
C ILE A 243 -3.94 -4.85 2.87
N THR A 244 -4.16 -5.96 2.18
CA THR A 244 -3.65 -7.27 2.61
C THR A 244 -2.13 -7.28 2.68
N ILE A 245 -1.46 -6.74 1.66
CA ILE A 245 0.00 -6.62 1.62
C ILE A 245 0.53 -5.73 2.75
N VAL A 246 -0.11 -4.58 3.00
CA VAL A 246 0.28 -3.67 4.09
C VAL A 246 0.10 -4.35 5.46
N ASN A 247 -0.99 -5.12 5.65
CA ASN A 247 -1.22 -5.89 6.87
C ASN A 247 -0.17 -7.00 7.06
N ASP A 248 0.19 -7.72 6.00
CA ASP A 248 1.23 -8.76 6.05
C ASP A 248 2.60 -8.14 6.41
N LEU A 249 2.90 -6.94 5.90
CA LEU A 249 4.10 -6.18 6.25
C LEU A 249 4.10 -5.72 7.71
N LEU A 250 2.98 -5.18 8.19
CA LEU A 250 2.81 -4.80 9.59
C LEU A 250 3.06 -6.00 10.51
N GLY A 251 2.38 -7.11 10.25
CA GLY A 251 2.53 -8.32 11.07
C GLY A 251 3.98 -8.82 11.08
N LYS A 252 4.68 -8.75 9.96
CA LYS A 252 6.11 -9.08 9.90
C LYS A 252 6.96 -8.09 10.69
N ALA A 253 6.74 -6.80 10.55
CA ALA A 253 7.47 -5.77 11.29
C ALA A 253 7.29 -5.92 12.81
N GLU A 254 6.07 -6.18 13.27
CA GLU A 254 5.77 -6.44 14.68
C GLU A 254 6.53 -7.65 15.24
N ILE A 255 6.59 -8.75 14.48
CA ILE A 255 7.34 -9.96 14.87
C ILE A 255 8.83 -9.65 15.03
N GLU A 256 9.38 -8.81 14.16
CA GLU A 256 10.79 -8.43 14.16
C GLU A 256 11.09 -7.23 15.07
N GLY A 257 10.10 -6.72 15.83
CA GLY A 257 10.26 -5.61 16.75
C GLY A 257 10.51 -4.26 16.07
N VAL A 258 10.10 -4.12 14.81
CA VAL A 258 10.21 -2.89 14.02
C VAL A 258 8.87 -2.16 14.01
N ASN A 259 8.92 -0.83 14.14
CA ASN A 259 7.74 0.01 13.99
C ASN A 259 7.85 0.82 12.68
N PRO A 260 7.19 0.41 11.59
CA PRO A 260 7.29 1.13 10.33
C PRO A 260 6.46 2.42 10.41
N GLU A 261 7.14 3.56 10.41
CA GLU A 261 6.49 4.87 10.37
C GLU A 261 5.74 5.10 9.04
N GLY A 262 4.65 5.85 9.06
CA GLY A 262 3.96 6.30 7.84
C GLY A 262 2.91 5.33 7.25
N ILE A 263 2.66 4.19 7.89
CA ILE A 263 1.65 3.23 7.43
C ILE A 263 0.23 3.79 7.40
N GLU A 264 -0.14 4.64 8.37
CA GLU A 264 -1.46 5.28 8.39
C GLU A 264 -1.69 6.14 7.13
N SER A 265 -0.64 6.79 6.61
CA SER A 265 -0.72 7.52 5.34
C SER A 265 -1.05 6.57 4.20
N ILE A 266 -0.41 5.40 4.14
CA ILE A 266 -0.64 4.43 3.07
C ILE A 266 -2.10 3.96 3.03
N TYR A 267 -2.72 3.67 4.18
CA TYR A 267 -4.14 3.29 4.21
C TYR A 267 -5.05 4.39 3.64
N LYS A 268 -4.82 5.65 4.02
CA LYS A 268 -5.58 6.80 3.49
C LYS A 268 -5.37 6.96 1.99
N GLU A 269 -4.17 6.69 1.50
CA GLU A 269 -3.88 6.75 0.06
C GLU A 269 -4.53 5.62 -0.73
N ILE A 270 -4.59 4.41 -0.17
CA ILE A 270 -5.32 3.28 -0.76
C ILE A 270 -6.81 3.59 -0.83
N GLU A 271 -7.41 4.21 0.18
CA GLU A 271 -8.83 4.57 0.19
C GLU A 271 -9.22 5.44 -1.01
N VAL A 272 -8.38 6.43 -1.33
CA VAL A 272 -8.59 7.38 -2.44
C VAL A 272 -7.99 6.92 -3.77
N LEU A 273 -7.43 5.70 -3.85
CA LEU A 273 -6.87 5.14 -5.09
C LEU A 273 -7.90 5.13 -6.22
N ARG A 274 -7.57 5.73 -7.37
CA ARG A 274 -8.40 5.75 -8.59
C ARG A 274 -7.63 5.54 -9.90
N THR A 275 -6.31 5.72 -9.92
CA THR A 275 -5.49 5.71 -11.14
C THR A 275 -4.31 4.77 -11.02
N LYS A 276 -3.73 4.39 -12.17
CA LYS A 276 -2.49 3.60 -12.24
C LYS A 276 -1.32 4.30 -11.54
N GLU A 277 -1.10 5.58 -11.85
CA GLU A 277 -0.04 6.37 -11.21
C GLU A 277 -0.16 6.32 -9.68
N ARG A 278 -1.36 6.53 -9.14
CA ARG A 278 -1.56 6.47 -7.70
C ARG A 278 -1.29 5.09 -7.13
N CYS A 279 -1.61 4.03 -7.88
CA CYS A 279 -1.26 2.66 -7.50
C CYS A 279 0.25 2.48 -7.42
N ASP A 280 0.99 2.94 -8.43
CA ASP A 280 2.44 2.88 -8.50
C ASP A 280 3.10 3.71 -7.38
N GLU A 281 2.57 4.89 -7.06
CA GLU A 281 3.01 5.71 -5.93
C GLU A 281 2.85 4.99 -4.58
N ILE A 282 1.69 4.37 -4.36
CA ILE A 282 1.41 3.60 -3.15
C ILE A 282 2.36 2.41 -3.04
N ILE A 283 2.54 1.66 -4.13
CA ILE A 283 3.48 0.55 -4.23
C ILE A 283 4.91 1.00 -3.90
N ASN A 284 5.34 2.12 -4.47
CA ASN A 284 6.68 2.68 -4.21
C ASN A 284 6.85 3.06 -2.75
N LYS A 285 5.81 3.60 -2.10
CA LYS A 285 5.83 3.86 -0.65
C LYS A 285 5.92 2.58 0.16
N ILE A 286 5.14 1.56 -0.20
CA ILE A 286 5.21 0.23 0.42
C ILE A 286 6.65 -0.32 0.30
N CYS A 287 7.25 -0.32 -0.89
CA CYS A 287 8.63 -0.75 -1.09
C CYS A 287 9.64 0.03 -0.25
N LYS A 288 9.48 1.35 -0.11
CA LYS A 288 10.34 2.17 0.76
C LYS A 288 10.20 1.81 2.22
N LEU A 289 8.98 1.56 2.71
CA LEU A 289 8.76 1.10 4.08
C LEU A 289 9.43 -0.25 4.34
N CYS A 290 9.33 -1.17 3.38
CA CYS A 290 10.02 -2.46 3.48
C CYS A 290 11.54 -2.29 3.63
N LYS A 291 12.15 -1.44 2.79
CA LYS A 291 13.59 -1.15 2.83
C LYS A 291 14.01 -0.48 4.15
N ALA A 292 13.22 0.47 4.65
CA ALA A 292 13.49 1.12 5.93
C ALA A 292 13.34 0.15 7.12
N ALA A 293 12.33 -0.74 7.09
CA ALA A 293 12.16 -1.75 8.11
C ALA A 293 13.36 -2.71 8.16
N LEU A 294 13.86 -3.12 6.99
CA LEU A 294 15.09 -3.88 6.83
C LEU A 294 16.32 -3.23 7.48
N GLU A 295 16.51 -1.94 7.22
CA GLU A 295 17.62 -1.16 7.78
C GLU A 295 17.53 -1.13 9.30
N GLN A 296 16.34 -0.89 9.86
CA GLN A 296 16.10 -0.94 11.30
C GLN A 296 16.32 -2.35 11.89
N MET A 297 15.99 -3.43 11.17
CA MET A 297 16.29 -4.80 11.61
C MET A 297 17.81 -5.05 11.68
N ASN A 298 18.56 -4.56 10.69
CA ASN A 298 20.02 -4.68 10.66
C ASN A 298 20.69 -3.82 11.76
N GLU A 299 20.08 -2.69 12.14
CA GLU A 299 20.55 -1.84 13.24
C GLU A 299 20.20 -2.41 14.62
N ASN A 300 18.95 -2.87 14.81
CA ASN A 300 18.47 -3.45 16.08
C ASN A 300 19.04 -4.86 16.34
N THR A 301 19.29 -5.61 15.27
CA THR A 301 20.03 -6.87 15.31
C THR A 301 21.45 -6.58 14.88
N SER A 302 22.19 -5.79 15.67
CA SER A 302 23.60 -5.56 15.37
C SER A 302 24.26 -6.93 15.16
N GLY A 303 24.75 -7.22 13.95
CA GLY A 303 25.41 -8.51 13.66
C GLY A 303 26.51 -8.83 14.68
N ASN A 304 27.07 -7.76 15.27
CA ASN A 304 27.94 -7.82 16.44
C ASN A 304 27.28 -8.46 17.68
N SER A 305 26.06 -8.09 18.05
CA SER A 305 25.30 -8.67 19.19
C SER A 305 25.10 -10.18 19.03
N ILE A 306 24.68 -10.66 17.85
CA ILE A 306 24.54 -12.10 17.58
C ILE A 306 25.89 -12.80 17.70
N VAL A 307 26.92 -12.21 17.08
CA VAL A 307 28.27 -12.80 17.09
C VAL A 307 28.89 -12.79 18.48
N GLU A 308 28.62 -11.77 19.31
CA GLU A 308 29.03 -11.74 20.71
C GLU A 308 28.28 -12.76 21.56
N ASP A 309 26.98 -12.99 21.34
CA ASP A 309 26.21 -14.03 22.03
C ASP A 309 26.70 -15.44 21.62
N MET A 310 26.97 -15.65 20.33
CA MET A 310 27.62 -16.88 19.83
C MET A 310 29.00 -17.09 20.46
N ALA A 311 29.83 -16.05 20.53
CA ALA A 311 31.16 -16.12 21.14
C ALA A 311 31.09 -16.39 22.65
N ALA A 312 30.15 -15.76 23.36
CA ALA A 312 29.89 -16.00 24.77
C ALA A 312 29.43 -17.44 25.03
N TYR A 313 28.54 -17.96 24.18
CA TYR A 313 28.10 -19.35 24.24
C TYR A 313 29.26 -20.32 24.02
N ILE A 314 30.10 -20.08 23.00
CA ILE A 314 31.31 -20.88 22.74
C ILE A 314 32.25 -20.85 23.95
N SER A 315 32.49 -19.68 24.54
CA SER A 315 33.37 -19.52 25.70
C SER A 315 32.86 -20.29 26.93
N LYS A 316 31.54 -20.42 27.09
CA LYS A 316 30.92 -21.14 28.21
C LYS A 316 30.84 -22.65 27.97
N ASN A 317 30.59 -23.08 26.74
CA ASN A 317 30.25 -24.46 26.40
C ASN A 317 31.28 -25.13 25.48
N TYR A 318 32.51 -24.62 25.41
CA TYR A 318 33.56 -25.08 24.48
C TYR A 318 33.82 -26.60 24.49
N SER A 319 33.52 -27.30 25.58
CA SER A 319 33.70 -28.75 25.70
C SER A 319 32.68 -29.57 24.89
N GLU A 320 31.58 -28.96 24.46
CA GLU A 320 30.47 -29.62 23.75
C GLU A 320 30.63 -29.59 22.23
N ASP A 321 29.78 -30.35 21.52
CA ASP A 321 29.72 -30.35 20.06
C ASP A 321 28.84 -29.18 19.59
N ILE A 322 29.46 -28.05 19.24
CA ILE A 322 28.76 -26.81 18.87
C ILE A 322 28.66 -26.73 17.34
N SER A 323 27.44 -26.82 16.81
CA SER A 323 27.14 -26.59 15.40
C SER A 323 26.47 -25.25 15.16
N LEU A 324 26.54 -24.74 13.92
CA LEU A 324 25.81 -23.53 13.53
C LEU A 324 24.30 -23.74 13.50
N ASP A 325 23.82 -24.99 13.35
CA ASP A 325 22.39 -25.31 13.37
C ASP A 325 21.72 -24.91 14.69
N LEU A 326 22.45 -25.03 15.81
CA LEU A 326 22.03 -24.56 17.13
C LEU A 326 21.65 -23.08 17.14
N PHE A 327 22.42 -22.26 16.44
CA PHE A 327 22.22 -20.80 16.36
C PHE A 327 21.25 -20.43 15.24
N ALA A 328 21.24 -21.21 14.16
CA ALA A 328 20.32 -21.05 13.04
C ALA A 328 18.86 -21.12 13.49
N GLU A 329 18.53 -22.08 14.34
CA GLU A 329 17.18 -22.21 14.92
C GLU A 329 16.87 -21.04 15.88
N LYS A 330 17.82 -20.68 16.75
CA LYS A 330 17.66 -19.61 17.73
C LYS A 330 17.41 -18.24 17.10
N TYR A 331 18.12 -17.91 16.02
CA TYR A 331 18.05 -16.61 15.35
C TYR A 331 17.24 -16.64 14.04
N ARG A 332 16.65 -17.78 13.68
CA ARG A 332 15.90 -17.98 12.42
C ARG A 332 16.69 -17.58 11.17
N MET A 333 18.01 -17.85 11.18
CA MET A 333 18.93 -17.54 10.10
C MET A 333 19.51 -18.82 9.50
N SER A 334 19.94 -18.78 8.24
CA SER A 334 20.64 -19.93 7.67
C SER A 334 22.03 -20.12 8.31
N PRO A 335 22.50 -21.36 8.51
CA PRO A 335 23.87 -21.62 9.00
C PRO A 335 24.95 -20.96 8.13
N ILE A 336 24.72 -20.88 6.82
CA ILE A 336 25.63 -20.25 5.86
C ILE A 336 25.78 -18.75 6.16
N TYR A 337 24.66 -18.07 6.42
CA TYR A 337 24.66 -16.65 6.77
C TYR A 337 25.38 -16.42 8.11
N LEU A 338 25.09 -17.22 9.13
CA LEU A 338 25.74 -17.12 10.44
C LEU A 338 27.26 -17.38 10.36
N SER A 339 27.72 -18.33 9.54
CA SER A 339 29.15 -18.56 9.34
C SER A 339 29.84 -17.36 8.70
N LYS A 340 29.19 -16.71 7.73
CA LYS A 340 29.72 -15.52 7.06
C LYS A 340 29.77 -14.35 8.04
N LEU A 341 28.66 -14.11 8.75
CA LEU A 341 28.52 -13.06 9.75
C LEU A 341 29.58 -13.18 10.86
N PHE A 342 29.79 -14.39 11.41
CA PHE A 342 30.79 -14.62 12.46
C PHE A 342 32.22 -14.31 11.97
N LYS A 343 32.55 -14.71 10.73
CA LYS A 343 33.85 -14.44 10.13
C LYS A 343 34.07 -12.96 9.85
N ASP A 344 33.05 -12.28 9.33
CA ASP A 344 33.12 -10.85 9.01
C ASP A 344 33.29 -10.00 10.29
N CYS A 345 32.66 -10.42 11.41
CA CYS A 345 32.77 -9.73 12.69
C CYS A 345 34.02 -10.08 13.51
N LYS A 346 34.40 -11.36 13.63
CA LYS A 346 35.57 -11.80 14.46
C LYS A 346 36.88 -11.93 13.66
N GLY A 347 36.84 -11.83 12.34
CA GLY A 347 37.98 -12.03 11.44
C GLY A 347 38.37 -13.50 11.23
N VAL A 348 37.76 -14.43 11.96
CA VAL A 348 38.02 -15.88 11.91
C VAL A 348 36.70 -16.64 11.85
N ASN A 349 36.68 -17.82 11.22
CA ASN A 349 35.46 -18.63 11.22
C ASN A 349 35.16 -19.20 12.62
N TYR A 350 33.91 -19.58 12.87
CA TYR A 350 33.46 -20.02 14.20
C TYR A 350 34.16 -21.30 14.70
N MET A 351 34.54 -22.21 13.80
CA MET A 351 35.25 -23.45 14.16
C MET A 351 36.67 -23.16 14.62
N ASP A 352 37.37 -22.27 13.93
CA ASP A 352 38.70 -21.81 14.32
C ASP A 352 38.64 -21.07 15.67
N TYR A 353 37.64 -20.20 15.86
CA TYR A 353 37.40 -19.54 17.13
C TYR A 353 37.16 -20.53 18.29
N LEU A 354 36.31 -21.54 18.08
CA LEU A 354 36.07 -22.61 19.05
C LEU A 354 37.36 -23.38 19.37
N ASN A 355 38.16 -23.70 18.36
CA ASN A 355 39.43 -24.39 18.55
C ASN A 355 40.41 -23.55 19.36
N ASP A 356 40.49 -22.25 19.12
CA ASP A 356 41.36 -21.35 19.86
C ASP A 356 40.95 -21.25 21.34
N VAL A 357 39.65 -21.14 21.63
CA VAL A 357 39.14 -21.19 23.01
C VAL A 357 39.52 -22.50 23.70
N ARG A 358 39.35 -23.65 23.02
CA ARG A 358 39.76 -24.97 23.55
C ARG A 358 41.27 -25.05 23.81
N MET A 359 42.09 -24.47 22.94
CA MET A 359 43.55 -24.46 23.08
C MET A 359 44.02 -23.61 24.25
N GLU A 360 43.45 -22.42 24.44
CA GLU A 360 43.75 -21.60 25.63
C GLU A 360 43.30 -22.29 26.92
N LYS A 361 42.14 -22.95 26.94
CA LYS A 361 41.71 -23.75 28.10
C LYS A 361 42.64 -24.95 28.35
N ALA A 362 43.11 -25.62 27.30
CA ALA A 362 44.09 -26.69 27.44
C ALA A 362 45.40 -26.18 28.06
N LYS A 363 45.87 -25.01 27.63
CA LYS A 363 47.04 -24.34 28.18
C LYS A 363 46.85 -24.00 29.66
N GLU A 364 45.70 -23.44 30.04
CA GLU A 364 45.35 -23.20 31.46
C GLU A 364 45.43 -24.50 32.30
N PHE A 365 44.85 -25.61 31.83
CA PHE A 365 44.94 -26.89 32.55
C PHE A 365 46.36 -27.45 32.62
N LEU A 366 47.16 -27.27 31.57
CA LEU A 366 48.54 -27.76 31.54
C LEU A 366 49.45 -27.01 32.51
N LEU A 367 49.16 -25.72 32.75
CA LEU A 367 49.88 -24.84 33.67
C LEU A 367 49.45 -25.04 35.12
N ASN A 368 48.15 -25.13 35.36
CA ASN A 368 47.60 -25.00 36.71
C ASN A 368 47.21 -26.34 37.35
N THR A 369 47.35 -27.47 36.65
CA THR A 369 46.89 -28.77 37.14
C THR A 369 47.76 -29.94 36.69
N ASP A 370 47.70 -31.04 37.46
CA ASP A 370 48.35 -32.32 37.15
C ASP A 370 47.49 -33.28 36.32
N ILE A 371 46.38 -32.80 35.75
CA ILE A 371 45.46 -33.64 34.96
C ILE A 371 46.23 -34.28 33.79
N LYS A 372 46.04 -35.58 33.55
CA LYS A 372 46.74 -36.29 32.46
C LYS A 372 46.31 -35.71 31.11
N ILE A 373 47.24 -35.64 30.15
CA ILE A 373 47.02 -35.08 28.80
C ILE A 373 45.80 -35.68 28.11
N LYS A 374 45.58 -37.00 28.27
CA LYS A 374 44.41 -37.72 27.75
C LYS A 374 43.09 -37.24 28.37
N ASP A 375 43.10 -36.92 29.66
CA ASP A 375 41.90 -36.46 30.36
C ASP A 375 41.62 -34.98 30.05
N ILE A 376 42.68 -34.18 29.83
CA ILE A 376 42.56 -32.80 29.32
C ILE A 376 41.90 -32.80 27.95
N SER A 377 42.30 -33.68 27.02
CA SER A 377 41.71 -33.71 25.68
C SER A 377 40.20 -33.94 25.72
N VAL A 378 39.74 -34.86 26.58
CA VAL A 378 38.30 -35.11 26.76
C VAL A 378 37.62 -33.89 27.40
N LYS A 379 38.21 -33.30 28.44
CA LYS A 379 37.66 -32.13 29.14
C LYS A 379 37.46 -30.89 28.26
N ILE A 380 38.31 -30.70 27.25
CA ILE A 380 38.20 -29.58 26.31
C ILE A 380 37.40 -29.92 25.04
N GLY A 381 36.77 -31.09 24.97
CA GLY A 381 35.88 -31.47 23.87
C GLY A 381 36.53 -32.21 22.69
N TYR A 382 37.76 -32.71 22.82
CA TYR A 382 38.40 -33.57 21.82
C TYR A 382 38.11 -35.05 22.11
N LYS A 383 37.42 -35.73 21.17
CA LYS A 383 37.13 -37.17 21.23
C LYS A 383 38.39 -38.03 21.06
N ASP A 384 39.36 -37.55 20.26
CA ASP A 384 40.65 -38.21 20.03
C ASP A 384 41.82 -37.41 20.66
N PRO A 385 42.52 -37.98 21.66
CA PRO A 385 43.72 -37.38 22.25
C PRO A 385 44.84 -37.08 21.23
N ASN A 386 44.97 -37.88 20.16
CA ASN A 386 46.00 -37.65 19.14
C ASN A 386 45.68 -36.42 18.30
N ALA A 387 44.41 -36.21 17.94
CA ALA A 387 43.95 -34.99 17.28
C ALA A 387 44.23 -33.75 18.12
N PHE A 388 43.96 -33.83 19.44
CA PHE A 388 44.30 -32.76 20.38
C PHE A 388 45.81 -32.45 20.38
N ILE A 389 46.67 -33.47 20.50
CA ILE A 389 48.12 -33.27 20.56
C ILE A 389 48.63 -32.58 19.28
N LYS A 390 48.09 -32.95 18.11
CA LYS A 390 48.42 -32.30 16.82
C LYS A 390 47.95 -30.85 16.80
N ALA A 391 46.71 -30.57 17.20
CA ALA A 391 46.16 -29.23 17.24
C ALA A 391 46.94 -28.32 18.21
N PHE A 392 47.23 -28.80 19.41
CA PHE A 392 47.99 -28.06 20.40
C PHE A 392 49.41 -27.74 19.92
N LYS A 393 50.09 -28.72 19.30
CA LYS A 393 51.41 -28.49 18.71
C LYS A 393 51.37 -27.49 17.56
N LYS A 394 50.29 -27.47 16.77
CA LYS A 394 50.09 -26.47 15.70
C LYS A 394 49.93 -25.07 16.29
N ASN A 395 49.13 -24.91 17.35
CA ASN A 395 48.87 -23.60 17.96
C ASN A 395 50.06 -23.06 18.78
N PHE A 396 50.77 -23.90 19.53
CA PHE A 396 51.81 -23.46 20.48
C PHE A 396 53.25 -23.92 20.11
N GLY A 397 53.44 -24.57 18.96
CA GLY A 397 54.75 -25.03 18.46
C GLY A 397 55.35 -26.25 19.15
N VAL A 398 54.85 -26.66 20.32
CA VAL A 398 55.34 -27.80 21.11
C VAL A 398 54.20 -28.72 21.54
N SER A 399 54.48 -30.00 21.82
CA SER A 399 53.45 -30.91 22.31
C SER A 399 53.01 -30.54 23.74
N PRO A 400 51.76 -30.85 24.15
CA PRO A 400 51.25 -30.57 25.50
C PRO A 400 52.18 -31.04 26.63
N GLY A 401 52.74 -32.25 26.49
CA GLY A 401 53.66 -32.81 27.49
C GLY A 401 55.02 -32.11 27.54
N LYS A 402 55.50 -31.57 26.41
CA LYS A 402 56.71 -30.75 26.39
C LYS A 402 56.41 -29.36 26.98
N PHE A 403 55.26 -28.77 26.66
CA PHE A 403 54.81 -27.49 27.20
C PHE A 403 54.73 -27.50 28.73
N ARG A 404 54.13 -28.55 29.33
CA ARG A 404 54.07 -28.71 30.79
C ARG A 404 55.46 -28.81 31.44
N ARG A 405 56.37 -29.60 30.84
CA ARG A 405 57.74 -29.74 31.35
C ARG A 405 58.54 -28.44 31.28
N ILE A 406 58.36 -27.64 30.22
CA ILE A 406 59.07 -26.37 30.08
C ILE A 406 58.68 -25.39 31.18
N ASN A 407 57.39 -25.27 31.53
CA ASN A 407 56.97 -24.39 32.62
C ASN A 407 57.44 -24.86 34.00
N LEU A 408 57.38 -26.17 34.28
CA LEU A 408 57.94 -26.74 35.52
C LEU A 408 59.43 -26.44 35.71
N VAL A 409 60.19 -26.21 34.63
CA VAL A 409 61.62 -25.87 34.66
C VAL A 409 61.85 -24.35 34.79
N MET A 410 60.85 -23.50 34.52
CA MET A 410 60.96 -22.05 34.69
C MET A 410 60.47 -21.56 36.07
N GLU A 411 59.70 -22.37 36.79
CA GLU A 411 59.27 -22.09 38.19
C GLU A 411 60.22 -22.65 39.26
N LEU A 412 61.20 -23.49 38.85
CA LEU A 412 62.33 -23.97 39.66
C LEU A 412 63.55 -23.08 39.45
#